data_AF-A0A932S7V6-F1
#
_entry.id   AF-A0A932S7V6-F1
#
_cell.length_a   1.000
_cell.length_b   1.000
_cell.length_c   1.000
_cell.angle_alpha   90.00
_cell.angle_beta   90.00
_cell.angle_gamma   90.00
#
_symmetry.space_group_name_H-M   'P 1'
#
loop_
_entity.id
_entity.type
_entity.pdbx_description
1 polymer ?
#
loop_
_entity_poly.entity_id
_entity_poly.type
_entity_poly.pdbx_seq_one_letter_code
_entity_poly.pdbx_strand_id
1 'polypeptide(L)' 'MTFLEYLKQKKRIDTNKAELMELMDQYYEEYREYLAQIKDGCGPKE' A
#
# COMPACT_ATOMS: atom_id res chain seq x y z
N MET A 1 6.90 6.10 0.68
CA MET A 1 5.44 5.99 0.88
C MET A 1 5.16 4.58 1.35
N THR A 2 4.57 4.40 2.53
CA THR A 2 4.20 3.07 3.06
C THR A 2 2.83 2.64 2.53
N PHE A 3 2.50 1.34 2.63
CA PHE A 3 1.19 0.82 2.22
C PHE A 3 0.03 1.49 3.00
N LEU A 4 0.22 1.76 4.30
CA LEU A 4 -0.77 2.47 5.12
C LEU A 4 -0.99 3.91 4.65
N GLU A 5 0.08 4.61 4.26
CA GLU A 5 -0.02 5.94 3.66
C GLU A 5 -0.68 5.90 2.28
N TYR A 6 -0.37 4.88 1.47
CA TYR A 6 -1.00 4.65 0.17
C TYR A 6 -2.52 4.46 0.31
N LEU A 7 -2.94 3.62 1.26
CA LEU A 7 -4.34 3.41 1.57
C LEU A 7 -5.01 4.68 2.12
N LYS A 8 -4.35 5.41 3.03
CA LYS A 8 -4.83 6.71 3.53
C LYS A 8 -4.98 7.74 2.41
N GLN A 9 -4.07 7.81 1.45
CA GLN A 9 -4.18 8.77 0.34
C GLN A 9 -5.20 8.34 -0.72
N LYS A 10 -5.20 7.05 -1.12
CA LYS A 10 -6.07 6.53 -2.19
C LYS A 10 -7.52 6.38 -1.74
N LYS A 11 -7.75 5.81 -0.55
CA LYS A 11 -9.09 5.48 -0.04
C LYS A 11 -9.54 6.30 1.17
N ARG A 12 -8.69 7.17 1.73
CA ARG A 12 -9.00 7.96 2.94
C ARG A 12 -9.48 7.10 4.12
N ILE A 13 -9.00 5.86 4.19
CA ILE A 13 -9.35 4.95 5.26
C ILE A 13 -8.48 5.20 6.50
N ASP A 14 -9.11 5.13 7.67
CA ASP A 14 -8.43 5.31 8.93
C ASP A 14 -7.69 4.02 9.30
N THR A 15 -6.44 3.91 8.87
CA THR A 15 -5.59 2.75 9.18
C THR A 15 -4.98 2.81 10.59
N ASN A 16 -5.46 3.69 11.47
CA ASN A 16 -4.89 3.90 12.80
C ASN A 16 -5.42 2.88 13.81
N LYS A 17 -6.60 2.31 13.54
CA LYS A 17 -7.26 1.32 14.40
C LYS A 17 -7.26 -0.10 13.84
N ALA A 18 -6.82 -0.29 12.59
CA ALA A 18 -6.83 -1.59 11.93
C ALA A 18 -5.41 -2.15 11.88
N GLU A 19 -5.27 -3.46 12.11
CA GLU A 19 -3.97 -4.12 12.03
C GLU A 19 -3.48 -4.17 10.58
N LEU A 20 -2.17 -4.02 10.40
CA LEU A 20 -1.55 -4.03 9.07
C LEU A 20 -1.89 -5.30 8.29
N MET A 21 -1.92 -6.47 8.97
CA MET A 21 -2.25 -7.74 8.34
C MET A 21 -3.70 -7.78 7.83
N GLU A 22 -4.67 -7.30 8.62
CA GLU A 22 -6.07 -7.22 8.19
C GLU A 22 -6.23 -6.27 6.99
N LEU A 23 -5.53 -5.13 7.01
CA LEU A 23 -5.55 -4.19 5.89
C LEU A 23 -4.91 -4.77 4.63
N MET A 24 -3.86 -5.58 4.77
CA MET A 24 -3.21 -6.24 3.64
C MET A 24 -4.11 -7.32 3.04
N ASP A 25 -4.88 -8.03 3.85
CA ASP A 25 -5.84 -9.02 3.36
C ASP A 25 -7.07 -8.34 2.73
N GLN A 26 -7.67 -7.38 3.44
CA GLN A 26 -8.86 -6.66 3.01
C GLN A 26 -8.62 -5.77 1.77
N TYR A 27 -7.39 -5.23 1.62
CA TYR A 27 -6.99 -4.39 0.49
C TYR A 27 -5.81 -5.02 -0.28
N TYR A 28 -5.85 -6.34 -0.46
CA TYR A 28 -4.79 -7.08 -1.14
C TYR A 28 -4.53 -6.62 -2.59
N GLU A 29 -5.58 -6.19 -3.29
CA GLU A 29 -5.47 -5.69 -4.66
C GLU A 29 -4.70 -4.36 -4.70
N GLU A 30 -5.07 -3.41 -3.83
CA GLU A 30 -4.32 -2.17 -3.61
C GLU A 30 -2.89 -2.42 -3.11
N TYR A 31 -2.67 -3.45 -2.30
CA TYR A 31 -1.34 -3.86 -1.87
C TYR A 31 -0.49 -4.31 -3.06
N ARG A 32 -1.07 -5.10 -3.97
CA ARG A 32 -0.41 -5.48 -5.23
C ARG A 32 -0.13 -4.29 -6.14
N GLU A 33 -1.07 -3.35 -6.27
CA GLU A 33 -0.84 -2.10 -7.02
C GLU A 33 0.26 -1.25 -6.38
N TYR A 34 0.26 -1.11 -5.06
CA TYR A 34 1.30 -0.40 -4.30
C TYR A 34 2.67 -1.04 -4.51
N LEU A 35 2.76 -2.38 -4.45
CA LEU A 35 3.99 -3.12 -4.76
C LEU A 35 4.41 -2.93 -6.22
N ALA A 36 3.48 -2.90 -7.16
CA ALA A 36 3.77 -2.65 -8.58
C ALA A 36 4.33 -1.24 -8.79
N GLN A 37 3.75 -0.22 -8.16
CA GLN A 37 4.25 1.16 -8.22
C GLN A 37 5.64 1.30 -7.58
N ILE A 38 5.90 0.60 -6.47
CA ILE A 38 7.22 0.57 -5.86
C ILE A 38 8.22 -0.17 -6.75
N LYS A 39 7.82 -1.26 -7.39
CA LYS A 39 8.70 -2.03 -8.26
C LYS A 39 9.08 -1.26 -9.53
N ASP A 40 8.16 -0.47 -10.09
CA ASP A 40 8.42 0.42 -11.22
C ASP A 40 9.25 1.66 -10.81
N GLY A 41 9.03 2.18 -9.60
CA GLY A 41 9.77 3.33 -9.05
C GLY A 41 11.11 2.98 -8.36
N CYS A 42 11.40 1.70 -8.15
CA CYS A 42 12.54 1.19 -7.40
C CYS A 42 13.16 -0.04 -8.08
N GLY A 43 13.23 -0.03 -9.41
CA GLY A 43 14.30 -0.75 -10.10
C GLY A 43 15.62 0.01 -9.88
N PRO A 44 16.76 -0.66 -9.67
CA PRO A 44 18.04 0.03 -9.77
C PRO A 44 18.08 0.71 -11.14
N LYS A 45 18.22 2.04 -11.15
CA LYS A 45 18.63 2.75 -12.36
C LYS A 45 20.02 2.23 -12.69
N GLU A 46 20.11 1.35 -13.68
CA GLU A 46 21.36 1.04 -14.39
C GLU A 46 21.91 2.31 -15.07
#